data_AF-A0A356T1Y1-F1
#
_entry.id   AF-A0A356T1Y1-F1
#
_cell.length_a   1.000
_cell.length_b   1.000
_cell.length_c   1.000
_cell.angle_alpha   90.00
_cell.angle_beta   90.00
_cell.angle_gamma   90.00
#
_symmetry.space_group_name_H-M   'P 1'
#
loop_
_entity.id
_entity.type
_entity.pdbx_description
1 polymer ?
#
loop_
_entity_poly.entity_id
_entity_poly.type
_entity_poly.pdbx_seq_one_letter_code
_entity_poly.pdbx_strand_id
1 'polypeptide(L)'
;MTVLGALLRRLQTRLMPTPVQLYDLLTELAQEAEAEEQALRARYAALIERANDATDAMASAHSESWIGYQARCYVRDFRPKEPGEQFDREWGSVGAFSNRTRGDWVSYGESEIESRWFELAGMTGDELKEVERDRVKAAKRLQRLKTKALAALDSLDSNHPTLSERRDELRKFVPSFAPGQILAKMGPGQVVSRDAIAVQGGLVRPLHFELCAKALAMDLTIQSCSELAENARNARDILEVISLLGSELSQRNSESNLVFIGHGRSAVWRDLKDFLVERLRLPYVEFNSDPTAGLATKERLEEMLDSAGFAFLVLTAEDQQPDGTYRARENVVHEAGLFQGRLGFRRAVLVVEDGCSEFSNITGLTQIRFPKGKVDAKFEEIRRVLEREGLIGS
;
A
#
# COMPACT_ATOMS: atom_id res chain seq x y z
N MET A 1 -16.12 33.33 1.50
CA MET A 1 -15.24 32.28 0.93
C MET A 1 -15.33 32.34 -0.59
N THR A 2 -14.20 32.45 -1.27
CA THR A 2 -14.10 32.74 -2.69
C THR A 2 -14.57 31.58 -3.56
N VAL A 3 -15.30 31.88 -4.64
CA VAL A 3 -15.80 30.97 -5.69
C VAL A 3 -14.75 29.97 -6.18
N LEU A 4 -13.47 30.34 -6.12
CA LEU A 4 -12.32 29.50 -6.46
C LEU A 4 -12.17 28.26 -5.57
N GLY A 5 -12.48 28.36 -4.27
CA GLY A 5 -12.40 27.24 -3.33
C GLY A 5 -13.47 26.18 -3.55
N ALA A 6 -14.66 26.58 -4.01
CA ALA A 6 -15.74 25.67 -4.36
C ALA A 6 -15.50 24.97 -5.72
N LEU A 7 -14.88 25.67 -6.68
CA LEU A 7 -14.49 25.11 -7.97
C LEU A 7 -13.38 24.06 -7.84
N LEU A 8 -12.38 24.31 -6.98
CA LEU A 8 -11.30 23.37 -6.69
C LEU A 8 -11.80 22.07 -6.04
N ARG A 9 -12.81 22.15 -5.15
CA ARG A 9 -13.40 20.95 -4.52
C ARG A 9 -14.30 20.16 -5.47
N ARG A 10 -15.02 20.83 -6.37
CA ARG A 10 -15.77 20.18 -7.48
C ARG A 10 -14.86 19.52 -8.51
N LEU A 11 -13.64 20.05 -8.68
CA LEU A 11 -12.60 19.40 -9.49
C LEU A 11 -12.00 18.19 -8.76
N GLN A 12 -11.73 18.28 -7.45
CA GLN A 12 -11.19 17.16 -6.65
C GLN A 12 -12.13 15.94 -6.59
N THR A 13 -13.44 16.13 -6.53
CA THR A 13 -14.42 15.02 -6.57
C THR A 13 -14.60 14.40 -7.96
N ARG A 14 -14.16 15.08 -9.03
CA ARG A 14 -14.09 14.55 -10.40
C ARG A 14 -12.72 13.95 -10.76
N LEU A 15 -11.74 14.01 -9.85
CA LEU A 15 -10.35 13.60 -10.08
C LEU A 15 -9.95 12.34 -9.29
N MET A 16 -10.82 11.81 -8.44
CA MET A 16 -10.56 10.51 -7.81
C MET A 16 -10.77 9.40 -8.85
N PRO A 17 -9.77 8.53 -9.09
CA PRO A 17 -9.93 7.42 -9.99
C PRO A 17 -11.08 6.53 -9.51
N THR A 18 -11.96 6.13 -10.44
CA THR A 18 -12.97 5.12 -10.15
C THR A 18 -12.30 3.80 -9.73
N PRO A 19 -12.97 2.93 -8.94
CA PRO A 19 -12.45 1.61 -8.60
C PRO A 19 -11.97 0.81 -9.82
N VAL A 20 -12.67 0.96 -10.96
CA VAL A 20 -12.30 0.36 -12.25
C VAL A 20 -10.98 0.93 -12.78
N GLN A 21 -10.82 2.25 -12.82
CA GLN A 21 -9.56 2.88 -13.25
C GLN A 21 -8.38 2.47 -12.37
N LEU A 22 -8.63 2.24 -11.07
CA LEU A 22 -7.61 1.82 -10.14
C LEU A 22 -7.23 0.35 -10.33
N TYR A 23 -8.22 -0.51 -10.57
CA TYR A 23 -8.04 -1.90 -10.95
C TYR A 23 -7.19 -2.03 -12.22
N ASP A 24 -7.52 -1.28 -13.27
CA ASP A 24 -6.80 -1.29 -14.53
C ASP A 24 -5.36 -0.83 -14.34
N LEU A 25 -5.15 0.26 -13.60
CA LEU A 25 -3.82 0.78 -13.30
C LEU A 25 -2.95 -0.24 -12.55
N LEU A 26 -3.49 -0.89 -11.50
CA LEU A 26 -2.75 -1.90 -10.76
C LEU A 26 -2.47 -3.15 -11.60
N THR A 27 -3.37 -3.49 -12.52
CA THR A 27 -3.17 -4.58 -13.50
C THR A 27 -2.01 -4.25 -14.44
N GLU A 28 -2.01 -3.06 -15.04
CA GLU A 28 -0.92 -2.62 -15.93
C GLU A 28 0.42 -2.58 -15.19
N LEU A 29 0.45 -2.06 -13.96
CA LEU A 29 1.66 -2.02 -13.14
C LEU A 29 2.22 -3.41 -12.83
N ALA A 30 1.35 -4.38 -12.52
CA ALA A 30 1.75 -5.76 -12.31
C ALA A 30 2.35 -6.37 -13.57
N GLN A 31 1.69 -6.21 -14.72
CA GLN A 31 2.16 -6.71 -16.01
C GLN A 31 3.50 -6.08 -16.42
N GLU A 32 3.69 -4.78 -16.19
CA GLU A 32 4.96 -4.11 -16.45
C GLU A 32 6.10 -4.67 -15.59
N ALA A 33 5.85 -4.95 -14.32
CA ALA A 33 6.83 -5.54 -13.40
C ALA A 33 7.16 -6.99 -13.76
N GLU A 34 6.16 -7.81 -14.12
CA GLU A 34 6.34 -9.19 -14.61
C GLU A 34 7.14 -9.24 -15.90
N ALA A 35 6.84 -8.35 -16.86
CA ALA A 35 7.56 -8.29 -18.12
C ALA A 35 9.03 -7.92 -17.92
N GLU A 36 9.32 -7.00 -16.99
CA GLU A 36 10.70 -6.66 -16.60
C GLU A 36 11.40 -7.84 -15.93
N GLU A 37 10.72 -8.54 -14.99
CA GLU A 37 11.24 -9.75 -14.35
C GLU A 37 11.64 -10.79 -15.40
N GLN A 38 10.70 -11.13 -16.30
CA GLN A 38 10.89 -12.16 -17.31
C GLN A 38 12.05 -11.80 -18.25
N ALA A 39 12.13 -10.54 -18.68
CA ALA A 39 13.21 -10.06 -19.54
C ALA A 39 14.58 -10.14 -18.87
N LEU A 40 14.69 -9.70 -17.61
CA LEU A 40 15.95 -9.72 -16.86
C LEU A 40 16.35 -11.16 -16.52
N ARG A 41 15.41 -12.00 -16.07
CA ARG A 41 15.65 -13.41 -15.75
C ARG A 41 16.11 -14.18 -16.98
N ALA A 42 15.44 -14.02 -18.11
CA ALA A 42 15.83 -14.66 -19.36
C ALA A 42 17.24 -14.25 -19.81
N ARG A 43 17.65 -13.01 -19.54
CA ARG A 43 18.95 -12.48 -19.94
C ARG A 43 20.09 -12.84 -18.99
N TYR A 44 19.84 -12.84 -17.68
CA TYR A 44 20.92 -12.87 -16.68
C TYR A 44 20.95 -14.11 -15.79
N ALA A 45 19.95 -15.00 -15.80
CA ALA A 45 19.93 -16.17 -14.90
C ALA A 45 21.20 -17.03 -15.01
N ALA A 46 21.60 -17.42 -16.23
CA ALA A 46 22.80 -18.22 -16.44
C ALA A 46 24.10 -17.47 -16.11
N LEU A 47 24.09 -16.13 -16.23
CA LEU A 47 25.24 -15.29 -15.86
C LEU A 47 25.39 -15.23 -14.34
N ILE A 48 24.28 -15.06 -13.62
CA ILE A 48 24.23 -15.02 -12.15
C ILE A 48 24.69 -16.37 -11.58
N GLU A 49 24.22 -17.49 -12.14
CA GLU A 49 24.63 -18.83 -11.73
C GLU A 49 26.14 -19.02 -11.85
N ARG A 50 26.73 -18.72 -13.02
CA ARG A 50 28.19 -18.80 -13.23
C ARG A 50 28.98 -17.87 -12.30
N ALA A 51 28.47 -16.68 -12.01
CA ALA A 51 29.11 -15.76 -11.08
C ALA A 51 29.11 -16.31 -9.64
N ASN A 52 28.04 -16.98 -9.22
CA ASN A 52 27.98 -17.65 -7.92
C ASN A 52 28.96 -18.84 -7.88
N ASP A 53 28.96 -19.70 -8.91
CA ASP A 53 29.85 -20.87 -8.99
C ASP A 53 31.34 -20.46 -8.94
N ALA A 54 31.71 -19.41 -9.67
CA ALA A 54 33.07 -18.86 -9.64
C ALA A 54 33.45 -18.32 -8.26
N THR A 55 32.49 -17.73 -7.56
CA THR A 55 32.69 -17.20 -6.20
C THR A 55 32.84 -18.31 -5.19
N ASP A 56 32.04 -19.38 -5.28
CA ASP A 56 32.16 -20.56 -4.43
C ASP A 56 33.48 -21.29 -4.65
N ALA A 57 33.92 -21.41 -5.91
CA ALA A 57 35.24 -21.95 -6.25
C ALA A 57 36.37 -21.11 -5.63
N MET A 58 36.32 -19.79 -5.73
CA MET A 58 37.31 -18.90 -5.11
C MET A 58 37.25 -18.94 -3.58
N ALA A 59 36.06 -19.02 -3.00
CA ALA A 59 35.87 -19.12 -1.55
C ALA A 59 36.43 -20.42 -0.98
N SER A 60 36.38 -21.53 -1.74
CA SER A 60 36.99 -22.81 -1.36
C SER A 60 38.52 -22.74 -1.19
N ALA A 61 39.16 -21.77 -1.83
CA ALA A 61 40.59 -21.50 -1.75
C ALA A 61 40.95 -20.33 -0.82
N HIS A 62 39.98 -19.51 -0.40
CA HIS A 62 40.21 -18.25 0.32
C HIS A 62 40.51 -18.45 1.81
N SER A 63 41.24 -17.49 2.39
CA SER A 63 41.60 -17.44 3.81
C SER A 63 40.41 -17.17 4.75
N GLU A 64 39.26 -16.80 4.20
CA GLU A 64 38.05 -16.33 4.89
C GLU A 64 38.26 -15.04 5.70
N SER A 65 39.43 -14.42 5.60
CA SER A 65 39.74 -13.16 6.26
C SER A 65 39.30 -11.97 5.42
N TRP A 66 38.90 -10.89 6.08
CA TRP A 66 38.44 -9.64 5.46
C TRP A 66 39.31 -8.45 5.90
N ILE A 67 40.56 -8.70 6.29
CA ILE A 67 41.46 -7.64 6.77
C ILE A 67 42.77 -7.60 6.00
N GLY A 68 43.19 -6.39 5.65
CA GLY A 68 44.44 -6.09 4.97
C GLY A 68 44.79 -7.07 3.85
N TYR A 69 46.02 -7.57 3.88
CA TYR A 69 46.49 -8.53 2.87
C TYR A 69 45.82 -9.90 2.98
N GLN A 70 45.33 -10.30 4.16
CA GLN A 70 44.69 -11.62 4.35
C GLN A 70 43.44 -11.77 3.50
N ALA A 71 42.71 -10.68 3.22
CA ALA A 71 41.58 -10.67 2.29
C ALA A 71 41.94 -11.08 0.86
N ARG A 72 43.23 -11.07 0.52
CA ARG A 72 43.80 -11.48 -0.76
C ARG A 72 44.60 -12.79 -0.68
N CYS A 73 44.54 -13.48 0.46
CA CYS A 73 45.20 -14.78 0.65
C CYS A 73 44.32 -15.93 0.17
N TYR A 74 44.89 -16.74 -0.71
CA TYR A 74 44.29 -17.98 -1.19
C TYR A 74 45.34 -19.09 -1.14
N VAL A 75 44.90 -20.34 -1.15
CA VAL A 75 45.78 -21.47 -1.44
C VAL A 75 46.36 -21.27 -2.85
N ARG A 76 47.63 -21.66 -3.05
CA ARG A 76 48.35 -21.50 -4.31
C ARG A 76 47.53 -22.03 -5.50
N ASP A 77 47.57 -21.26 -6.58
CA ASP A 77 46.86 -21.48 -7.85
C ASP A 77 45.34 -21.51 -7.71
N PHE A 78 44.81 -20.94 -6.62
CA PHE A 78 43.38 -20.91 -6.29
C PHE A 78 42.76 -22.31 -6.21
N ARG A 79 43.55 -23.33 -5.87
CA ARG A 79 43.02 -24.68 -5.65
C ARG A 79 42.22 -24.73 -4.34
N PRO A 80 41.20 -25.61 -4.23
CA PRO A 80 40.48 -25.79 -2.98
C PRO A 80 41.41 -26.25 -1.85
N LYS A 81 41.07 -25.85 -0.62
CA LYS A 81 41.73 -26.32 0.61
C LYS A 81 41.66 -27.85 0.72
N GLU A 82 42.80 -28.50 0.96
CA GLU A 82 42.86 -29.92 1.29
C GLU A 82 42.67 -30.16 2.81
N PRO A 83 42.27 -31.38 3.24
CA PRO A 83 42.18 -31.70 4.66
C PRO A 83 43.49 -31.40 5.41
N GLY A 84 43.40 -30.55 6.43
CA GLY A 84 44.56 -30.13 7.24
C GLY A 84 45.20 -28.81 6.79
N GLU A 85 44.80 -28.26 5.64
CA GLU A 85 45.15 -26.90 5.26
C GLU A 85 44.21 -25.89 5.91
N GLN A 86 44.79 -24.86 6.51
CA GLN A 86 44.06 -23.83 7.22
C GLN A 86 44.88 -22.54 7.20
N PHE A 87 44.19 -21.41 7.02
CA PHE A 87 44.78 -20.10 7.27
C PHE A 87 44.40 -19.65 8.68
N ASP A 88 45.39 -19.37 9.52
CA ASP A 88 45.15 -18.83 10.85
C ASP A 88 44.86 -17.33 10.73
N ARG A 89 43.58 -16.94 10.75
CA ARG A 89 43.14 -15.53 10.63
C ARG A 89 43.64 -14.65 11.79
N GLU A 90 43.98 -15.25 12.94
CA GLU A 90 44.50 -14.52 14.09
C GLU A 90 45.97 -14.14 13.88
N TRP A 91 46.79 -15.03 13.32
CA TRP A 91 48.24 -14.84 13.20
C TRP A 91 48.74 -14.62 11.76
N GLY A 92 47.89 -14.85 10.77
CA GLY A 92 48.20 -14.76 9.35
C GLY A 92 49.35 -15.66 8.92
N SER A 93 50.24 -15.11 8.10
CA SER A 93 51.46 -15.79 7.65
C SER A 93 52.68 -15.52 8.54
N VAL A 94 52.49 -14.83 9.68
CA VAL A 94 53.59 -14.44 10.57
C VAL A 94 54.12 -15.66 11.32
N GLY A 95 55.43 -15.89 11.33
CA GLY A 95 56.06 -16.98 12.09
C GLY A 95 55.96 -16.79 13.61
N ALA A 96 54.79 -17.07 14.18
CA ALA A 96 54.54 -17.09 15.62
C ALA A 96 54.44 -18.53 16.12
N PHE A 97 54.89 -18.78 17.36
CA PHE A 97 54.82 -20.11 17.98
C PHE A 97 53.39 -20.70 18.00
N SER A 98 52.38 -19.84 18.13
CA SER A 98 50.96 -20.20 18.10
C SER A 98 50.33 -20.20 16.70
N ASN A 99 51.08 -19.91 15.63
CA ASN A 99 50.52 -19.84 14.28
C ASN A 99 50.13 -21.24 13.77
N ARG A 100 48.84 -21.40 13.46
CA ARG A 100 48.25 -22.63 12.92
C ARG A 100 48.04 -22.60 11.40
N THR A 101 48.62 -21.63 10.70
CA THR A 101 48.62 -21.63 9.23
C THR A 101 49.36 -22.87 8.73
N ARG A 102 48.66 -23.66 7.90
CA ARG A 102 49.12 -24.91 7.29
C ARG A 102 48.69 -24.92 5.83
N GLY A 103 49.56 -25.40 4.95
CA GLY A 103 49.36 -25.36 3.50
C GLY A 103 50.11 -24.22 2.82
N ASP A 104 50.01 -24.18 1.50
CA ASP A 104 50.74 -23.24 0.66
C ASP A 104 49.88 -22.03 0.32
N TRP A 105 49.90 -21.03 1.20
CA TRP A 105 49.10 -19.82 1.10
C TRP A 105 49.86 -18.70 0.40
N VAL A 106 49.20 -18.02 -0.54
CA VAL A 106 49.77 -16.94 -1.34
C VAL A 106 48.84 -15.72 -1.27
N SER A 107 49.43 -14.53 -1.07
CA SER A 107 48.73 -13.26 -1.22
C SER A 107 48.82 -12.83 -2.68
N TYR A 108 47.67 -12.78 -3.37
CA TYR A 108 47.60 -12.41 -4.78
C TYR A 108 47.36 -10.93 -5.01
N GLY A 109 47.80 -10.42 -6.16
CA GLY A 109 47.42 -9.10 -6.66
C GLY A 109 45.97 -9.05 -7.12
N GLU A 110 45.37 -7.86 -7.16
CA GLU A 110 43.96 -7.68 -7.56
C GLU A 110 43.71 -8.18 -8.99
N SER A 111 44.61 -7.87 -9.93
CA SER A 111 44.48 -8.31 -11.32
C SER A 111 44.53 -9.84 -11.48
N GLU A 112 45.25 -10.55 -10.63
CA GLU A 112 45.33 -12.01 -10.65
C GLU A 112 44.02 -12.62 -10.13
N ILE A 113 43.49 -12.10 -9.02
CA ILE A 113 42.21 -12.51 -8.44
C ILE A 113 41.06 -12.23 -9.41
N GLU A 114 41.06 -11.05 -10.03
CA GLU A 114 40.06 -10.63 -11.01
C GLU A 114 40.09 -11.53 -12.25
N SER A 115 41.29 -11.76 -12.82
CA SER A 115 41.45 -12.62 -14.00
C SER A 115 40.99 -14.04 -13.71
N ARG A 116 41.34 -14.58 -12.54
CA ARG A 116 40.92 -15.94 -12.16
C ARG A 116 39.41 -16.04 -11.98
N TRP A 117 38.78 -15.07 -11.34
CA TRP A 117 37.34 -15.08 -11.14
C TRP A 117 36.59 -15.02 -12.48
N PHE A 118 37.04 -14.17 -13.41
CA PHE A 118 36.45 -14.09 -14.75
C PHE A 118 36.66 -15.35 -15.58
N GLU A 119 37.83 -15.98 -15.49
CA GLU A 119 38.10 -17.27 -16.11
C GLU A 119 37.12 -18.35 -15.60
N LEU A 120 36.95 -18.47 -14.28
CA LEU A 120 36.03 -19.42 -13.66
C LEU A 120 34.57 -19.16 -14.02
N ALA A 121 34.15 -17.88 -14.04
CA ALA A 121 32.80 -17.50 -14.41
C ALA A 121 32.55 -17.68 -15.93
N GLY A 122 33.61 -17.77 -16.74
CA GLY A 122 33.52 -17.71 -18.20
C GLY A 122 32.96 -16.37 -18.68
N MET A 123 33.28 -15.28 -18.00
CA MET A 123 32.70 -13.95 -18.21
C MET A 123 33.78 -12.89 -18.41
N THR A 124 33.37 -11.75 -18.97
CA THR A 124 34.22 -10.58 -19.13
C THR A 124 33.80 -9.46 -18.18
N GLY A 125 34.75 -8.54 -17.91
CA GLY A 125 34.44 -7.33 -17.15
C GLY A 125 33.39 -6.44 -17.82
N ASP A 126 33.24 -6.50 -19.14
CA ASP A 126 32.24 -5.72 -19.86
C ASP A 126 30.83 -6.29 -19.72
N GLU A 127 30.67 -7.62 -19.69
CA GLU A 127 29.40 -8.28 -19.32
C GLU A 127 28.98 -7.87 -17.90
N LEU A 128 29.92 -7.82 -16.95
CA LEU A 128 29.60 -7.42 -15.58
C LEU A 128 29.20 -5.93 -15.48
N LYS A 129 29.86 -5.04 -16.23
CA LYS A 129 29.46 -3.62 -16.34
C LYS A 129 28.08 -3.47 -16.98
N GLU A 130 27.74 -4.33 -17.94
CA GLU A 130 26.42 -4.36 -18.56
C GLU A 130 25.34 -4.74 -17.55
N VAL A 131 25.59 -5.77 -16.72
CA VAL A 131 24.71 -6.17 -15.62
C VAL A 131 24.47 -4.98 -14.68
N GLU A 132 25.52 -4.29 -14.24
CA GLU A 132 25.36 -3.13 -13.35
C GLU A 132 24.54 -2.00 -13.99
N ARG A 133 24.76 -1.74 -15.28
CA ARG A 133 24.03 -0.71 -16.04
C ARG A 133 22.54 -1.03 -16.14
N ASP A 134 22.22 -2.26 -16.50
CA ASP A 134 20.84 -2.68 -16.70
C ASP A 134 20.11 -2.84 -15.36
N ARG A 135 20.81 -3.25 -14.29
CA ARG A 135 20.27 -3.21 -12.91
C ARG A 135 19.84 -1.80 -12.52
N VAL A 136 20.67 -0.78 -12.81
CA VAL A 136 20.33 0.62 -12.50
C VAL A 136 19.12 1.09 -13.29
N LYS A 137 18.94 0.65 -14.54
CA LYS A 137 17.75 0.96 -15.34
C LYS A 137 16.50 0.30 -14.75
N ALA A 138 16.58 -0.99 -14.43
CA ALA A 138 15.50 -1.76 -13.81
C ALA A 138 15.08 -1.14 -12.46
N ALA A 139 16.05 -0.78 -11.61
CA ALA A 139 15.80 -0.11 -10.33
C ALA A 139 15.02 1.21 -10.49
N LYS A 140 15.37 2.01 -11.51
CA LYS A 140 14.64 3.26 -11.82
C LYS A 140 13.22 2.97 -12.31
N ARG A 141 13.02 1.92 -13.11
CA ARG A 141 11.70 1.50 -13.58
C ARG A 141 10.83 1.04 -12.41
N LEU A 142 11.33 0.14 -11.58
CA LEU A 142 10.65 -0.33 -10.37
C LEU A 142 10.31 0.82 -9.40
N GLN A 143 11.21 1.78 -9.21
CA GLN A 143 10.91 2.96 -8.39
C GLN A 143 9.74 3.78 -8.96
N ARG A 144 9.64 3.92 -10.29
CA ARG A 144 8.49 4.61 -10.91
C ARG A 144 7.19 3.83 -10.73
N LEU A 145 7.23 2.52 -10.92
CA LEU A 145 6.08 1.63 -10.73
C LEU A 145 5.61 1.65 -9.26
N LYS A 146 6.54 1.56 -8.30
CA LYS A 146 6.26 1.74 -6.86
C LYS A 146 5.56 3.06 -6.57
N THR A 147 6.08 4.18 -7.09
CA THR A 147 5.46 5.50 -6.87
C THR A 147 4.04 5.57 -7.45
N LYS A 148 3.80 5.00 -8.63
CA LYS A 148 2.46 4.92 -9.23
C LYS A 148 1.52 4.06 -8.37
N ALA A 149 1.95 2.88 -7.93
CA ALA A 149 1.17 1.99 -7.08
C ALA A 149 0.82 2.64 -5.74
N LEU A 150 1.75 3.36 -5.11
CA LEU A 150 1.48 4.10 -3.88
C LEU A 150 0.49 5.24 -4.09
N ALA A 151 0.64 6.02 -5.16
CA ALA A 151 -0.31 7.10 -5.49
C ALA A 151 -1.72 6.55 -5.75
N ALA A 152 -1.79 5.40 -6.43
CA ALA A 152 -3.02 4.64 -6.67
C ALA A 152 -3.70 4.28 -5.34
N LEU A 153 -2.98 3.63 -4.42
CA LEU A 153 -3.53 3.21 -3.12
C LEU A 153 -3.81 4.38 -2.17
N ASP A 154 -3.00 5.43 -2.19
CA ASP A 154 -3.22 6.63 -1.36
C ASP A 154 -4.44 7.46 -1.83
N SER A 155 -4.88 7.28 -3.08
CA SER A 155 -6.11 7.92 -3.58
C SER A 155 -7.39 7.27 -3.04
N LEU A 156 -7.28 6.05 -2.51
CA LEU A 156 -8.40 5.38 -1.87
C LEU A 156 -8.60 5.92 -0.46
N ASP A 157 -9.75 6.55 -0.22
CA ASP A 157 -10.21 6.91 1.13
C ASP A 157 -10.79 5.67 1.84
N SER A 158 -10.01 4.57 1.88
CA SER A 158 -10.43 3.30 2.45
C SER A 158 -9.48 2.86 3.56
N ASN A 159 -10.00 2.76 4.79
CA ASN A 159 -9.30 2.15 5.93
C ASN A 159 -9.37 0.61 5.90
N HIS A 160 -9.47 -0.02 4.72
CA HIS A 160 -9.52 -1.48 4.64
C HIS A 160 -8.20 -2.06 5.15
N PRO A 161 -8.19 -2.88 6.22
CA PRO A 161 -6.95 -3.31 6.89
C PRO A 161 -5.95 -3.94 5.92
N THR A 162 -6.41 -4.81 5.02
CA THR A 162 -5.57 -5.51 4.04
C THR A 162 -4.99 -4.56 2.98
N LEU A 163 -5.72 -3.52 2.57
CA LEU A 163 -5.17 -2.52 1.62
C LEU A 163 -4.14 -1.63 2.31
N SER A 164 -4.37 -1.29 3.58
CA SER A 164 -3.38 -0.54 4.36
C SER A 164 -2.09 -1.33 4.53
N GLU A 165 -2.18 -2.64 4.77
CA GLU A 165 -1.02 -3.53 4.84
C GLU A 165 -0.23 -3.55 3.52
N ARG A 166 -0.91 -3.74 2.38
CA ARG A 166 -0.27 -3.69 1.05
C ARG A 166 0.42 -2.36 0.80
N ARG A 167 -0.22 -1.25 1.18
CA ARG A 167 0.35 0.09 1.08
C ARG A 167 1.61 0.23 1.93
N ASP A 168 1.60 -0.26 3.16
CA ASP A 168 2.75 -0.18 4.07
C ASP A 168 3.92 -1.05 3.59
N GLU A 169 3.65 -2.20 3.01
CA GLU A 169 4.66 -3.02 2.36
C GLU A 169 5.25 -2.32 1.13
N LEU A 170 4.42 -1.76 0.26
CA LEU A 170 4.90 -0.93 -0.86
C LEU A 170 5.72 0.28 -0.40
N ARG A 171 5.40 0.89 0.75
CA ARG A 171 6.22 1.97 1.33
C ARG A 171 7.63 1.47 1.68
N LYS A 172 7.74 0.28 2.28
CA LYS A 172 9.00 -0.37 2.70
C LYS A 172 9.76 -1.03 1.55
N PHE A 173 9.09 -1.34 0.44
CA PHE A 173 9.68 -1.98 -0.74
C PHE A 173 10.96 -1.28 -1.22
N VAL A 174 12.01 -2.06 -1.47
CA VAL A 174 13.29 -1.56 -1.98
C VAL A 174 13.47 -2.04 -3.43
N PRO A 175 13.54 -1.13 -4.42
CA PRO A 175 13.62 -1.53 -5.83
C PRO A 175 14.86 -2.33 -6.21
N SER A 176 15.98 -2.07 -5.52
CA SER A 176 17.25 -2.73 -5.77
C SER A 176 18.25 -2.38 -4.66
N PHE A 177 19.21 -3.28 -4.41
CA PHE A 177 20.32 -3.07 -3.49
C PHE A 177 21.60 -2.76 -4.27
N ALA A 178 22.39 -1.81 -3.80
CA ALA A 178 23.73 -1.58 -4.33
C ALA A 178 24.68 -2.70 -3.88
N PRO A 179 25.68 -3.10 -4.69
CA PRO A 179 26.65 -4.13 -4.33
C PRO A 179 27.32 -3.88 -2.97
N GLY A 180 27.64 -2.62 -2.66
CA GLY A 180 28.21 -2.25 -1.36
C GLY A 180 27.30 -2.52 -0.15
N GLN A 181 25.97 -2.45 -0.32
CA GLN A 181 25.01 -2.77 0.74
C GLN A 181 24.93 -4.27 0.98
N ILE A 182 25.00 -5.06 -0.09
CA ILE A 182 25.05 -6.52 -0.03
C ILE A 182 26.33 -6.97 0.69
N LEU A 183 27.48 -6.44 0.29
CA LEU A 183 28.77 -6.73 0.91
C LEU A 183 28.80 -6.35 2.39
N ALA A 184 28.18 -5.25 2.78
CA ALA A 184 28.07 -4.85 4.18
C ALA A 184 27.24 -5.84 5.02
N LYS A 185 26.32 -6.59 4.41
CA LYS A 185 25.54 -7.65 5.06
C LYS A 185 26.26 -9.01 5.07
N MET A 186 27.09 -9.27 4.06
CA MET A 186 27.89 -10.50 3.97
C MET A 186 29.15 -10.46 4.84
N GLY A 187 29.72 -9.27 5.05
CA GLY A 187 30.96 -9.11 5.78
C GLY A 187 30.86 -9.49 7.27
N PRO A 188 31.99 -9.77 7.92
CA PRO A 188 32.02 -10.14 9.33
C PRO A 188 31.61 -8.97 10.23
N GLY A 189 30.79 -9.24 11.24
CA GLY A 189 30.38 -8.22 12.22
C GLY A 189 31.49 -7.77 13.17
N GLN A 190 32.40 -8.68 13.53
CA GLN A 190 33.61 -8.38 14.30
C GLN A 190 34.79 -9.16 13.71
N VAL A 191 35.95 -8.51 13.62
CA VAL A 191 37.20 -9.16 13.24
C VAL A 191 38.20 -9.03 14.39
N VAL A 192 38.84 -10.14 14.75
CA VAL A 192 39.92 -10.19 15.74
C VAL A 192 41.15 -10.76 15.05
N SER A 193 42.25 -10.03 15.08
CA SER A 193 43.53 -10.50 14.55
C SER A 193 44.70 -9.89 15.33
N ARG A 194 45.77 -10.65 15.48
CA ARG A 194 47.07 -10.26 16.06
C ARG A 194 48.14 -10.05 15.00
N ASP A 195 47.81 -10.29 13.73
CA ASP A 195 48.64 -9.94 12.59
C ASP A 195 48.62 -8.42 12.38
N ALA A 196 49.67 -7.75 12.87
CA ALA A 196 49.76 -6.30 12.82
C ALA A 196 49.70 -5.73 11.39
N ILE A 197 50.19 -6.46 10.39
CA ILE A 197 50.17 -6.04 8.98
C ILE A 197 48.73 -6.10 8.46
N ALA A 198 48.01 -7.18 8.75
CA ALA A 198 46.62 -7.33 8.37
C ALA A 198 45.71 -6.29 9.06
N VAL A 199 45.94 -6.06 10.36
CA VAL A 199 45.20 -5.06 11.15
C VAL A 199 45.46 -3.64 10.62
N GLN A 200 46.71 -3.29 10.31
CA GLN A 200 47.06 -2.00 9.73
C GLN A 200 46.38 -1.77 8.37
N GLY A 201 46.18 -2.83 7.59
CA GLY A 201 45.46 -2.78 6.32
C GLY A 201 43.94 -2.55 6.46
N GLY A 202 43.39 -2.63 7.67
CA GLY A 202 41.98 -2.37 7.94
C GLY A 202 41.03 -3.39 7.31
N LEU A 203 39.73 -3.09 7.33
CA LEU A 203 38.70 -3.93 6.69
C LEU A 203 38.82 -3.82 5.17
N VAL A 204 39.06 -4.95 4.51
CA VAL A 204 39.18 -5.09 3.06
C VAL A 204 38.18 -6.13 2.58
N ARG A 205 37.36 -5.77 1.60
CA ARG A 205 36.41 -6.67 0.97
C ARG A 205 37.15 -7.61 0.02
N PRO A 206 37.02 -8.94 0.15
CA PRO A 206 37.62 -9.85 -0.81
C PRO A 206 37.05 -9.63 -2.21
N LEU A 207 37.93 -9.48 -3.20
CA LEU A 207 37.55 -9.06 -4.55
C LEU A 207 36.56 -10.01 -5.23
N HIS A 208 36.67 -11.33 -5.03
CA HIS A 208 35.70 -12.30 -5.58
C HIS A 208 34.28 -12.06 -5.04
N PHE A 209 34.12 -11.65 -3.77
CA PHE A 209 32.83 -11.24 -3.25
C PHE A 209 32.37 -9.91 -3.84
N GLU A 210 33.27 -8.96 -4.08
CA GLU A 210 32.90 -7.68 -4.73
C GLU A 210 32.36 -7.89 -6.16
N LEU A 211 32.99 -8.79 -6.92
CA LEU A 211 32.56 -9.17 -8.26
C LEU A 211 31.21 -9.90 -8.22
N CYS A 212 31.05 -10.89 -7.32
CA CYS A 212 29.79 -11.61 -7.11
C CYS A 212 28.64 -10.68 -6.72
N ALA A 213 28.89 -9.71 -5.83
CA ALA A 213 27.87 -8.80 -5.33
C ALA A 213 27.21 -7.98 -6.44
N LYS A 214 27.91 -7.75 -7.56
CA LYS A 214 27.34 -7.08 -8.74
C LYS A 214 26.31 -7.95 -9.46
N ALA A 215 26.59 -9.25 -9.62
CA ALA A 215 25.65 -10.21 -10.19
C ALA A 215 24.47 -10.48 -9.23
N LEU A 216 24.76 -10.68 -7.94
CA LEU A 216 23.74 -10.87 -6.91
C LEU A 216 22.81 -9.65 -6.77
N ALA A 217 23.33 -8.44 -6.95
CA ALA A 217 22.50 -7.24 -6.98
C ALA A 217 21.47 -7.26 -8.13
N MET A 218 21.80 -7.87 -9.28
CA MET A 218 20.83 -8.11 -10.35
C MET A 218 19.80 -9.15 -9.94
N ASP A 219 20.21 -10.28 -9.35
CA ASP A 219 19.27 -11.31 -8.89
C ASP A 219 18.25 -10.76 -7.89
N LEU A 220 18.71 -10.01 -6.89
CA LEU A 220 17.81 -9.32 -5.94
C LEU A 220 16.88 -8.32 -6.64
N THR A 221 17.32 -7.69 -7.72
CA THR A 221 16.47 -6.77 -8.51
C THR A 221 15.39 -7.54 -9.27
N ILE A 222 15.72 -8.72 -9.81
CA ILE A 222 14.74 -9.61 -10.44
C ILE A 222 13.70 -10.07 -9.40
N GLN A 223 14.13 -10.43 -8.20
CA GLN A 223 13.23 -10.77 -7.10
C GLN A 223 12.33 -9.57 -6.72
N SER A 224 12.89 -8.35 -6.68
CA SER A 224 12.11 -7.13 -6.45
C SER A 224 11.07 -6.86 -7.56
N CYS A 225 11.31 -7.25 -8.81
CA CYS A 225 10.29 -7.21 -9.86
C CYS A 225 9.09 -8.10 -9.52
N SER A 226 9.35 -9.35 -9.14
CA SER A 226 8.31 -10.32 -8.74
C SER A 226 7.51 -9.81 -7.54
N GLU A 227 8.19 -9.32 -6.49
CA GLU A 227 7.57 -8.80 -5.28
C GLU A 227 6.66 -7.60 -5.56
N LEU A 228 7.09 -6.68 -6.43
CA LEU A 228 6.28 -5.52 -6.81
C LEU A 228 5.03 -5.94 -7.61
N ALA A 229 5.19 -6.90 -8.52
CA ALA A 229 4.09 -7.42 -9.31
C ALA A 229 3.05 -8.11 -8.42
N GLU A 230 3.50 -8.94 -7.47
CA GLU A 230 2.63 -9.61 -6.51
C GLU A 230 1.86 -8.61 -5.64
N ASN A 231 2.53 -7.58 -5.12
CA ASN A 231 1.87 -6.53 -4.36
C ASN A 231 0.80 -5.79 -5.18
N ALA A 232 1.07 -5.50 -6.45
CA ALA A 232 0.11 -4.86 -7.35
C ALA A 232 -1.10 -5.75 -7.65
N ARG A 233 -0.89 -7.05 -7.93
CA ARG A 233 -1.98 -8.03 -8.14
C ARG A 233 -2.83 -8.21 -6.90
N ASN A 234 -2.21 -8.38 -5.73
CA ASN A 234 -2.95 -8.56 -4.48
C ASN A 234 -3.80 -7.32 -4.16
N ALA A 235 -3.25 -6.12 -4.36
CA ALA A 235 -4.01 -4.88 -4.16
C ALA A 235 -5.18 -4.76 -5.14
N ARG A 236 -4.97 -5.13 -6.41
CA ARG A 236 -6.02 -5.19 -7.44
C ARG A 236 -7.13 -6.16 -7.04
N ASP A 237 -6.80 -7.38 -6.63
CA ASP A 237 -7.78 -8.42 -6.29
C ASP A 237 -8.63 -8.02 -5.09
N ILE A 238 -8.02 -7.38 -4.09
CA ILE A 238 -8.76 -6.81 -2.95
C ILE A 238 -9.73 -5.72 -3.42
N LEU A 239 -9.30 -4.86 -4.36
CA LEU A 239 -10.18 -3.81 -4.89
C LEU A 239 -11.36 -4.36 -5.68
N GLU A 240 -11.14 -5.42 -6.45
CA GLU A 240 -12.20 -6.13 -7.16
C GLU A 240 -13.24 -6.68 -6.17
N VAL A 241 -12.79 -7.35 -5.12
CA VAL A 241 -13.68 -7.88 -4.07
C VAL A 241 -14.45 -6.76 -3.37
N ILE A 242 -13.77 -5.66 -2.99
CA ILE A 242 -14.43 -4.50 -2.37
C ILE A 242 -15.48 -3.90 -3.30
N SER A 243 -15.16 -3.78 -4.59
CA SER A 243 -16.09 -3.24 -5.60
C SER A 243 -17.31 -4.15 -5.79
N LEU A 244 -17.10 -5.47 -5.84
CA LEU A 244 -18.18 -6.46 -5.96
C LEU A 244 -19.11 -6.40 -4.74
N LEU A 245 -18.56 -6.48 -3.52
CA LEU A 245 -19.34 -6.38 -2.28
C LEU A 245 -20.08 -5.05 -2.16
N GLY A 246 -19.42 -3.94 -2.52
CA GLY A 246 -20.04 -2.62 -2.54
C GLY A 246 -21.20 -2.53 -3.54
N SER A 247 -21.08 -3.18 -4.70
CA SER A 247 -22.14 -3.22 -5.71
C SER A 247 -23.35 -4.05 -5.27
N GLU A 248 -23.12 -5.22 -4.63
CA GLU A 248 -24.21 -6.06 -4.11
C GLU A 248 -24.96 -5.39 -2.97
N LEU A 249 -24.26 -4.75 -2.03
CA LEU A 249 -24.87 -3.99 -0.95
C LEU A 249 -25.68 -2.80 -1.49
N SER A 250 -25.11 -2.07 -2.45
CA SER A 250 -25.82 -0.96 -3.10
C SER A 250 -27.08 -1.43 -3.82
N GLN A 251 -27.03 -2.59 -4.48
CA GLN A 251 -28.19 -3.19 -5.14
C GLN A 251 -29.26 -3.63 -4.12
N ARG A 252 -28.88 -4.34 -3.06
CA ARG A 252 -29.80 -4.74 -1.97
C ARG A 252 -30.49 -3.53 -1.34
N ASN A 253 -29.74 -2.47 -1.05
CA ASN A 253 -30.33 -1.23 -0.55
C ASN A 253 -31.27 -0.63 -1.58
N SER A 254 -30.91 -0.61 -2.87
CA SER A 254 -31.78 -0.03 -3.90
C SER A 254 -33.14 -0.74 -4.04
N GLU A 255 -33.17 -2.05 -3.74
CA GLU A 255 -34.37 -2.92 -3.72
C GLU A 255 -35.14 -2.86 -2.39
N SER A 256 -34.55 -2.30 -1.33
CA SER A 256 -35.22 -2.15 -0.04
C SER A 256 -36.22 -1.00 -0.04
N ASN A 257 -37.43 -1.26 0.44
CA ASN A 257 -38.45 -0.23 0.67
C ASN A 257 -38.37 0.39 2.08
N LEU A 258 -37.38 0.00 2.90
CA LEU A 258 -37.20 0.53 4.24
C LEU A 258 -36.67 1.96 4.19
N VAL A 259 -37.42 2.88 4.82
CA VAL A 259 -37.07 4.29 4.91
C VAL A 259 -36.46 4.60 6.28
N PHE A 260 -35.19 4.98 6.32
CA PHE A 260 -34.58 5.53 7.53
C PHE A 260 -35.06 6.97 7.76
N ILE A 261 -35.36 7.31 9.02
CA ILE A 261 -35.68 8.67 9.44
C ILE A 261 -34.67 9.10 10.51
N GLY A 262 -33.74 9.97 10.12
CA GLY A 262 -32.83 10.65 11.05
C GLY A 262 -33.45 11.96 11.52
N HIS A 263 -33.42 12.25 12.82
CA HIS A 263 -34.13 13.40 13.37
C HIS A 263 -33.53 13.91 14.69
N GLY A 264 -33.83 15.17 15.01
CA GLY A 264 -33.46 15.81 16.28
C GLY A 264 -34.43 15.49 17.43
N ARG A 265 -34.50 16.35 18.44
CA ARG A 265 -35.47 16.21 19.55
C ARG A 265 -36.90 16.59 19.16
N SER A 266 -37.07 17.39 18.10
CA SER A 266 -38.37 17.84 17.62
C SER A 266 -39.27 16.67 17.28
N ALA A 267 -40.56 16.76 17.59
CA ALA A 267 -41.53 15.71 17.27
C ALA A 267 -42.02 15.72 15.80
N VAL A 268 -41.61 16.72 15.01
CA VAL A 268 -42.07 16.95 13.63
C VAL A 268 -41.84 15.73 12.71
N TRP A 269 -40.79 14.97 12.94
CA TRP A 269 -40.53 13.74 12.16
C TRP A 269 -41.64 12.70 12.31
N ARG A 270 -42.44 12.74 13.38
CA ARG A 270 -43.55 11.80 13.59
C ARG A 270 -44.65 11.98 12.55
N ASP A 271 -44.93 13.22 12.15
CA ASP A 271 -45.89 13.51 11.08
C ASP A 271 -45.41 12.92 9.74
N LEU A 272 -44.11 13.03 9.46
CA LEU A 272 -43.48 12.39 8.29
C LEU A 272 -43.59 10.86 8.39
N LYS A 273 -43.27 10.29 9.54
CA LYS A 273 -43.39 8.85 9.80
C LYS A 273 -44.82 8.36 9.60
N ASP A 274 -45.83 9.04 10.15
CA ASP A 274 -47.24 8.68 10.00
C ASP A 274 -47.66 8.77 8.52
N PHE A 275 -47.22 9.80 7.79
CA PHE A 275 -47.45 9.88 6.34
C PHE A 275 -46.83 8.70 5.57
N LEU A 276 -45.58 8.34 5.85
CA LEU A 276 -44.89 7.22 5.19
C LEU A 276 -45.59 5.88 5.49
N VAL A 277 -45.96 5.62 6.74
CA VAL A 277 -46.51 4.34 7.19
C VAL A 277 -47.99 4.21 6.86
N GLU A 278 -48.80 5.20 7.23
CA GLU A 278 -50.26 5.09 7.14
C GLU A 278 -50.76 5.30 5.71
N ARG A 279 -50.19 6.28 5.01
CA ARG A 279 -50.64 6.68 3.66
C ARG A 279 -49.85 6.00 2.55
N LEU A 280 -48.54 5.89 2.69
CA LEU A 280 -47.68 5.30 1.64
C LEU A 280 -47.34 3.82 1.88
N ARG A 281 -47.69 3.27 3.04
CA ARG A 281 -47.44 1.86 3.41
C ARG A 281 -45.95 1.46 3.34
N LEU A 282 -45.05 2.42 3.57
CA LEU A 282 -43.62 2.18 3.61
C LEU A 282 -43.18 1.81 5.03
N PRO A 283 -42.35 0.76 5.21
CA PRO A 283 -41.72 0.48 6.48
C PRO A 283 -40.70 1.58 6.81
N TYR A 284 -40.54 1.87 8.09
CA TYR A 284 -39.58 2.86 8.56
C TYR A 284 -38.69 2.30 9.66
N VAL A 285 -37.53 2.92 9.82
CA VAL A 285 -36.65 2.73 10.97
C VAL A 285 -36.12 4.08 11.44
N GLU A 286 -36.10 4.29 12.75
CA GLU A 286 -35.49 5.46 13.38
C GLU A 286 -34.47 5.01 14.44
N PHE A 287 -33.50 5.85 14.71
CA PHE A 287 -32.42 5.57 15.65
C PHE A 287 -32.91 5.32 17.09
N ASN A 288 -34.00 5.99 17.53
CA ASN A 288 -34.52 5.92 18.90
C ASN A 288 -35.60 4.85 19.15
N SER A 289 -35.91 4.00 18.17
CA SER A 289 -36.79 2.85 18.38
C SER A 289 -36.18 1.88 19.42
N ASP A 290 -36.96 1.13 20.21
CA ASP A 290 -36.45 0.42 21.41
C ASP A 290 -35.15 -0.38 21.16
N PRO A 291 -34.09 -0.22 22.00
CA PRO A 291 -32.87 -0.99 21.85
C PRO A 291 -33.09 -2.46 22.22
N THR A 292 -32.68 -3.36 21.35
CA THR A 292 -32.43 -4.75 21.75
C THR A 292 -31.26 -4.76 22.72
N ALA A 293 -31.44 -5.29 23.93
CA ALA A 293 -30.44 -5.24 24.98
C ALA A 293 -29.11 -5.85 24.53
N GLY A 294 -28.03 -5.06 24.51
CA GLY A 294 -26.65 -5.54 24.37
C GLY A 294 -25.87 -5.08 23.13
N LEU A 295 -26.49 -4.44 22.13
CA LEU A 295 -25.76 -3.93 20.94
C LEU A 295 -25.14 -2.55 21.19
N ALA A 296 -23.91 -2.35 20.70
CA ALA A 296 -23.27 -1.03 20.77
C ALA A 296 -23.96 -0.05 19.81
N THR A 297 -24.06 1.22 20.20
CA THR A 297 -24.71 2.30 19.43
C THR A 297 -24.27 2.39 17.98
N LYS A 298 -23.02 2.02 17.68
CA LYS A 298 -22.43 2.03 16.35
C LYS A 298 -22.93 0.87 15.48
N GLU A 299 -23.02 -0.34 16.03
CA GLU A 299 -23.42 -1.55 15.31
C GLU A 299 -24.86 -1.43 14.80
N ARG A 300 -25.75 -0.87 15.62
CA ARG A 300 -27.14 -0.60 15.23
C ARG A 300 -27.26 0.40 14.07
N LEU A 301 -26.41 1.43 14.05
CA LEU A 301 -26.40 2.41 12.97
C LEU A 301 -25.92 1.77 11.65
N GLU A 302 -24.92 0.88 11.74
CA GLU A 302 -24.43 0.09 10.59
C GLU A 302 -25.54 -0.83 10.03
N GLU A 303 -26.29 -1.53 10.89
CA GLU A 303 -27.44 -2.35 10.46
C GLU A 303 -28.52 -1.52 9.74
N MET A 304 -28.81 -0.30 10.23
CA MET A 304 -29.77 0.60 9.58
C MET A 304 -29.25 1.10 8.23
N LEU A 305 -27.95 1.38 8.12
CA LEU A 305 -27.30 1.79 6.86
C LEU A 305 -27.28 0.64 5.83
N ASP A 306 -27.14 -0.61 6.29
CA ASP A 306 -27.12 -1.82 5.44
C ASP A 306 -28.52 -2.29 5.02
N SER A 307 -29.59 -1.83 5.67
CA SER A 307 -30.96 -2.29 5.42
C SER A 307 -31.87 -1.25 4.77
N ALA A 308 -31.63 0.04 4.99
CA ALA A 308 -32.46 1.10 4.42
C ALA A 308 -32.18 1.29 2.92
N GLY A 309 -33.25 1.42 2.13
CA GLY A 309 -33.14 1.75 0.71
C GLY A 309 -33.36 3.23 0.38
N PHE A 310 -33.79 3.99 1.38
CA PHE A 310 -34.01 5.42 1.31
C PHE A 310 -33.85 6.04 2.71
N ALA A 311 -33.48 7.31 2.79
CA ALA A 311 -33.37 8.03 4.04
C ALA A 311 -33.94 9.46 3.94
N PHE A 312 -34.70 9.86 4.94
CA PHE A 312 -35.04 11.26 5.20
C PHE A 312 -34.34 11.73 6.47
N LEU A 313 -33.66 12.87 6.37
CA LEU A 313 -32.99 13.49 7.51
C LEU A 313 -33.71 14.79 7.83
N VAL A 314 -34.42 14.82 8.95
CA VAL A 314 -35.27 15.94 9.39
C VAL A 314 -34.43 16.89 10.24
N LEU A 315 -34.07 18.03 9.66
CA LEU A 315 -33.25 19.06 10.27
C LEU A 315 -34.15 20.20 10.79
N THR A 316 -34.27 20.32 12.11
CA THR A 316 -35.05 21.35 12.82
C THR A 316 -34.15 22.37 13.51
N ALA A 317 -34.65 23.59 13.72
CA ALA A 317 -33.88 24.69 14.30
C ALA A 317 -33.75 24.54 15.84
N GLU A 318 -32.90 23.62 16.31
CA GLU A 318 -32.85 23.20 17.72
C GLU A 318 -31.71 23.83 18.54
N ASP A 319 -30.51 23.94 17.96
CA ASP A 319 -29.32 24.36 18.70
C ASP A 319 -28.99 25.82 18.40
N GLN A 320 -29.28 26.71 19.36
CA GLN A 320 -28.96 28.14 19.27
C GLN A 320 -27.44 28.35 19.35
N GLN A 321 -26.91 29.12 18.42
CA GLN A 321 -25.50 29.47 18.32
C GLN A 321 -25.21 30.80 19.04
N PRO A 322 -23.95 31.05 19.43
CA PRO A 322 -23.55 32.32 20.05
C PRO A 322 -23.84 33.57 19.20
N ASP A 323 -23.95 33.41 17.88
CA ASP A 323 -24.27 34.47 16.91
C ASP A 323 -25.79 34.71 16.75
N GLY A 324 -26.63 34.02 17.54
CA GLY A 324 -28.09 34.14 17.51
C GLY A 324 -28.78 33.30 16.42
N THR A 325 -28.00 32.59 15.59
CA THR A 325 -28.55 31.66 14.60
C THR A 325 -28.97 30.33 15.24
N TYR A 326 -29.83 29.57 14.58
CA TYR A 326 -30.22 28.23 15.03
C TYR A 326 -29.72 27.18 14.04
N ARG A 327 -29.17 26.07 14.53
CA ARG A 327 -28.69 24.95 13.71
C ARG A 327 -29.45 23.67 14.04
N ALA A 328 -29.41 22.73 13.10
CA ALA A 328 -29.82 21.36 13.39
C ALA A 328 -28.85 20.73 14.38
N ARG A 329 -29.30 19.67 15.04
CA ARG A 329 -28.42 18.92 15.92
C ARG A 329 -27.27 18.28 15.15
N GLU A 330 -26.11 18.28 15.79
CA GLU A 330 -24.88 17.72 15.23
C GLU A 330 -25.00 16.22 14.89
N ASN A 331 -25.74 15.44 15.68
CA ASN A 331 -25.95 14.02 15.39
C ASN A 331 -26.70 13.79 14.07
N VAL A 332 -27.74 14.58 13.79
CA VAL A 332 -28.51 14.49 12.54
C VAL A 332 -27.65 14.86 11.33
N VAL A 333 -26.73 15.80 11.50
CA VAL A 333 -25.76 16.18 10.46
C VAL A 333 -24.78 15.04 10.19
N HIS A 334 -24.30 14.36 11.23
CA HIS A 334 -23.45 13.18 11.07
C HIS A 334 -24.18 12.02 10.38
N GLU A 335 -25.40 11.71 10.80
CA GLU A 335 -26.26 10.70 10.16
C GLU A 335 -26.52 11.03 8.69
N ALA A 336 -26.79 12.30 8.37
CA ALA A 336 -26.95 12.76 7.01
C ALA A 336 -25.72 12.48 6.13
N GLY A 337 -24.52 12.75 6.64
CA GLY A 337 -23.28 12.42 5.95
C GLY A 337 -23.13 10.92 5.69
N LEU A 338 -23.41 10.09 6.69
CA LEU A 338 -23.32 8.62 6.59
C LEU A 338 -24.29 8.05 5.56
N PHE A 339 -25.57 8.44 5.62
CA PHE A 339 -26.58 7.95 4.68
C PHE A 339 -26.38 8.49 3.25
N GLN A 340 -25.87 9.71 3.09
CA GLN A 340 -25.50 10.22 1.76
C GLN A 340 -24.28 9.49 1.18
N GLY A 341 -23.31 9.11 2.02
CA GLY A 341 -22.20 8.25 1.60
C GLY A 341 -22.64 6.85 1.18
N ARG A 342 -23.67 6.31 1.84
CA ARG A 342 -24.17 4.95 1.59
C ARG A 342 -25.18 4.84 0.46
N LEU A 343 -26.21 5.68 0.45
CA LEU A 343 -27.34 5.61 -0.50
C LEU A 343 -27.21 6.59 -1.66
N GLY A 344 -26.28 7.55 -1.58
CA GLY A 344 -26.16 8.66 -2.51
C GLY A 344 -27.21 9.75 -2.30
N PHE A 345 -26.95 10.92 -2.90
CA PHE A 345 -27.76 12.13 -2.70
C PHE A 345 -29.19 12.06 -3.22
N ARG A 346 -29.50 11.11 -4.11
CA ARG A 346 -30.85 10.94 -4.66
C ARG A 346 -31.80 10.22 -3.70
N ARG A 347 -31.25 9.37 -2.83
CA ARG A 347 -31.99 8.50 -1.91
C ARG A 347 -31.79 8.85 -0.43
N ALA A 348 -30.82 9.71 -0.09
CA ALA A 348 -30.68 10.30 1.24
C ALA A 348 -31.00 11.81 1.20
N VAL A 349 -32.24 12.16 1.53
CA VAL A 349 -32.83 13.49 1.32
C VAL A 349 -32.89 14.28 2.62
N LEU A 350 -32.41 15.52 2.56
CA LEU A 350 -32.50 16.47 3.67
C LEU A 350 -33.87 17.15 3.66
N VAL A 351 -34.58 17.10 4.77
CA VAL A 351 -35.86 17.77 5.00
C VAL A 351 -35.63 18.84 6.05
N VAL A 352 -35.55 20.11 5.65
CA VAL A 352 -34.97 21.19 6.46
C VAL A 352 -36.03 22.22 6.85
N GLU A 353 -36.13 22.49 8.15
CA GLU A 353 -37.05 23.49 8.69
C GLU A 353 -36.61 24.91 8.34
N ASP A 354 -37.55 25.77 7.99
CA ASP A 354 -37.29 27.20 7.81
C ASP A 354 -36.81 27.84 9.12
N GLY A 355 -35.71 28.60 9.02
CA GLY A 355 -35.02 29.16 10.19
C GLY A 355 -33.92 28.26 10.77
N CYS A 356 -33.78 27.02 10.27
CA CYS A 356 -32.58 26.22 10.50
C CYS A 356 -31.47 26.68 9.54
N SER A 357 -30.34 27.11 10.11
CA SER A 357 -29.17 27.57 9.35
C SER A 357 -28.56 26.39 8.59
N GLU A 358 -28.17 26.65 7.34
CA GLU A 358 -27.44 25.67 6.55
C GLU A 358 -26.05 25.43 7.14
N PHE A 359 -25.62 24.18 7.18
CA PHE A 359 -24.21 23.88 7.42
C PHE A 359 -23.44 24.21 6.14
N SER A 360 -22.21 24.72 6.30
CA SER A 360 -21.35 25.25 5.23
C SER A 360 -21.02 24.25 4.10
N ASN A 361 -21.48 23.01 4.19
CA ASN A 361 -21.24 21.90 3.26
C ASN A 361 -22.44 21.53 2.35
N ILE A 362 -23.61 22.19 2.44
CA ILE A 362 -24.86 21.74 1.75
C ILE A 362 -25.14 22.48 0.42
N THR A 363 -24.33 23.47 0.03
CA THR A 363 -24.58 24.28 -1.18
C THR A 363 -24.41 23.47 -2.48
N GLY A 364 -25.52 22.89 -2.97
CA GLY A 364 -25.59 22.02 -4.14
C GLY A 364 -26.36 20.70 -3.95
N LEU A 365 -26.89 20.43 -2.75
CA LEU A 365 -27.65 19.21 -2.45
C LEU A 365 -29.16 19.40 -2.66
N THR A 366 -29.88 18.32 -2.98
CA THR A 366 -31.35 18.32 -3.01
C THR A 366 -31.89 18.38 -1.59
N GLN A 367 -32.60 19.45 -1.27
CA GLN A 367 -33.22 19.67 0.04
C GLN A 367 -34.69 19.95 -0.15
N ILE A 368 -35.53 19.45 0.75
CA ILE A 368 -36.94 19.80 0.85
C ILE A 368 -37.07 20.73 2.06
N ARG A 369 -37.29 22.02 1.82
CA ARG A 369 -37.50 22.99 2.91
C ARG A 369 -38.96 23.01 3.35
N PHE A 370 -39.24 23.06 4.64
CA PHE A 370 -40.60 23.10 5.17
C PHE A 370 -40.79 24.22 6.22
N PRO A 371 -41.99 24.83 6.32
CA PRO A 371 -42.24 25.87 7.31
C PRO A 371 -42.12 25.34 8.75
N LYS A 372 -41.77 26.22 9.69
CA LYS A 372 -41.56 25.84 11.10
C LYS A 372 -42.69 24.99 11.66
N GLY A 373 -42.38 23.78 12.11
CA GLY A 373 -43.32 22.81 12.67
C GLY A 373 -44.35 22.23 11.68
N LYS A 374 -44.17 22.40 10.36
CA LYS A 374 -45.15 22.05 9.33
C LYS A 374 -44.55 21.22 8.19
N VAL A 375 -44.03 20.03 8.50
CA VAL A 375 -43.47 19.12 7.49
C VAL A 375 -44.54 18.59 6.53
N ASP A 376 -45.80 18.55 6.98
CA ASP A 376 -46.98 18.14 6.21
C ASP A 376 -47.19 19.00 4.95
N ALA A 377 -46.78 20.27 4.98
CA ALA A 377 -46.78 21.15 3.82
C ALA A 377 -45.94 20.63 2.64
N LYS A 378 -45.08 19.64 2.87
CA LYS A 378 -44.16 19.07 1.90
C LYS A 378 -44.38 17.60 1.58
N PHE A 379 -45.46 17.00 2.05
CA PHE A 379 -45.78 15.59 1.76
C PHE A 379 -45.90 15.25 0.28
N GLU A 380 -46.46 16.15 -0.54
CA GLU A 380 -46.56 15.92 -1.99
C GLU A 380 -45.19 15.95 -2.68
N GLU A 381 -44.27 16.82 -2.23
CA GLU A 381 -42.91 16.87 -2.74
C GLU A 381 -42.12 15.62 -2.33
N ILE A 382 -42.27 15.19 -1.08
CA ILE A 382 -41.72 13.95 -0.53
C ILE A 382 -42.22 12.73 -1.31
N ARG A 383 -43.53 12.66 -1.59
CA ARG A 383 -44.14 11.58 -2.39
C ARG A 383 -43.52 11.50 -3.78
N ARG A 384 -43.40 12.62 -4.49
CA ARG A 384 -42.81 12.66 -5.84
C ARG A 384 -41.36 12.20 -5.87
N VAL A 385 -40.61 12.51 -4.81
CA VAL A 385 -39.23 12.03 -4.67
C VAL A 385 -39.19 10.51 -4.50
N LEU A 386 -40.10 9.94 -3.70
CA LEU A 386 -40.21 8.50 -3.52
C LEU A 386 -40.66 7.78 -4.80
N GLU A 387 -41.59 8.35 -5.56
CA GLU A 387 -42.01 7.85 -6.88
C GLU A 387 -40.86 7.88 -7.89
N ARG A 388 -40.13 8.99 -7.94
CA ARG A 388 -38.97 9.17 -8.83
C ARG A 388 -37.88 8.12 -8.58
N GLU A 389 -37.65 7.76 -7.32
CA GLU A 389 -36.65 6.77 -6.95
C GLU A 389 -37.19 5.33 -6.88
N GLY A 390 -38.49 5.14 -7.20
CA GLY A 390 -39.10 3.82 -7.38
C GLY A 390 -39.53 3.12 -6.09
N LEU A 391 -39.63 3.84 -4.95
CA LEU A 391 -40.09 3.25 -3.69
C LEU A 391 -41.61 3.01 -3.64
N ILE A 392 -42.36 3.76 -4.44
CA ILE A 392 -43.82 3.66 -4.55
C ILE A 392 -44.23 3.80 -6.03
N GLY A 393 -45.35 3.18 -6.40
CA GLY A 393 -45.92 3.28 -7.75
C GLY A 393 -46.42 4.70 -8.07
N SER A 394 -46.47 5.03 -9.37
CA SER A 394 -46.97 6.31 -9.89
C SER A 394 -48.48 6.45 -9.82
#